data_AF-A0A952RMU7-F1
#
_entry.id   AF-A0A952RMU7-F1
#
_cell.length_a   1.000
_cell.length_b   1.000
_cell.length_c   1.000
_cell.angle_alpha   90.00
_cell.angle_beta   90.00
_cell.angle_gamma   90.00
#
_symmetry.space_group_name_H-M   'P 1'
#
loop_
_entity.id
_entity.type
_entity.pdbx_description
1 polymer ?
#
loop_
_entity_poly.entity_id
_entity_poly.type
_entity_poly.pdbx_seq_one_letter_code
_entity_poly.pdbx_strand_id
1 'polypeptide(L)'
;MIRRSFVGAIVAVVAALLVACSRPPPDSTPEGVVRLWLEKMESASEDSRAMKEAYALLGPHARANLKDRADRASRGQGRRYEPHEMLAEGRFGLRFRPRTMTARIDGNEAWVDVNGEGAEEHAAVRCTREGAAWRIEPDLPDSVVPTRQLDGGL
;
A
#
# COMPACT_ATOMS: atom_id res chain seq x y z
N MET A 1 -16.90 0.89 -57.99
CA MET A 1 -15.56 1.32 -57.53
C MET A 1 -15.57 1.73 -56.03
N ILE A 2 -16.27 1.01 -55.13
CA ILE A 2 -16.54 1.46 -53.74
C ILE A 2 -16.11 0.45 -52.65
N ARG A 3 -15.80 -0.82 -53.00
CA ARG A 3 -15.55 -1.90 -52.02
C ARG A 3 -14.13 -1.97 -51.44
N ARG A 4 -13.14 -1.29 -52.03
CA ARG A 4 -11.73 -1.35 -51.58
C ARG A 4 -11.42 -0.38 -50.43
N SER A 5 -12.11 0.77 -50.37
CA SER A 5 -11.84 1.81 -49.37
C SER A 5 -12.38 1.48 -47.97
N PHE A 6 -13.44 0.66 -47.87
CA PHE A 6 -14.04 0.28 -46.59
C PHE A 6 -13.19 -0.71 -45.79
N VAL A 7 -12.52 -1.65 -46.47
CA VAL A 7 -11.68 -2.65 -45.80
C VAL A 7 -10.43 -2.00 -45.19
N GLY A 8 -9.83 -1.03 -45.87
CA GLY A 8 -8.69 -0.27 -45.35
C GLY A 8 -9.02 0.55 -44.11
N ALA A 9 -10.21 1.16 -44.07
CA ALA A 9 -10.67 1.94 -42.91
C ALA A 9 -10.94 1.06 -41.68
N ILE A 10 -11.50 -0.14 -41.87
CA ILE A 10 -11.78 -1.08 -40.77
C ILE A 10 -10.49 -1.65 -40.17
N VAL A 11 -9.51 -2.01 -41.01
CA VAL A 11 -8.20 -2.51 -40.54
C VAL A 11 -7.43 -1.43 -39.75
N ALA A 12 -7.51 -0.17 -40.16
CA ALA A 12 -6.87 0.93 -39.46
C ALA A 12 -7.49 1.20 -38.06
N VAL A 13 -8.82 1.07 -37.93
CA VAL A 13 -9.51 1.25 -36.64
C VAL A 13 -9.22 0.11 -35.65
N VAL A 14 -9.14 -1.14 -36.14
CA VAL A 14 -8.78 -2.29 -35.29
C VAL A 14 -7.32 -2.23 -34.83
N ALA A 15 -6.40 -1.74 -35.68
CA ALA A 15 -5.01 -1.54 -35.29
C ALA A 15 -4.84 -0.40 -34.26
N ALA A 16 -5.64 0.67 -34.34
CA ALA A 16 -5.62 1.77 -33.38
C ALA A 16 -6.11 1.37 -31.97
N LEU A 17 -7.01 0.39 -31.87
CA LEU A 17 -7.49 -0.14 -30.57
C LEU A 17 -6.45 -0.99 -29.83
N LEU A 18 -5.43 -1.50 -30.52
CA LEU A 18 -4.34 -2.28 -29.92
C LEU A 18 -3.20 -1.39 -29.39
N VAL A 19 -3.21 -0.09 -29.70
CA VAL A 19 -2.29 0.92 -29.13
C VAL A 19 -2.95 1.68 -27.98
N ALA A 20 -3.92 1.06 -27.30
CA ALA A 20 -4.32 1.50 -25.97
C ALA A 20 -3.11 1.29 -25.04
N CYS A 21 -2.26 2.31 -24.95
CA CYS A 21 -1.13 2.38 -24.03
C CYS A 21 -1.62 1.97 -22.64
N SER A 22 -1.33 0.72 -22.25
CA SER A 22 -1.61 0.22 -20.92
C SER A 22 -0.77 1.05 -19.96
N ARG A 23 -1.39 2.07 -19.34
CA ARG A 23 -0.71 2.85 -18.32
C ARG A 23 -0.31 1.86 -17.23
N PRO A 24 0.99 1.78 -16.87
CA PRO A 24 1.41 0.86 -15.82
C PRO A 24 0.55 1.08 -14.57
N PRO A 25 0.17 0.02 -13.86
CA PRO A 25 -0.62 0.18 -12.65
C PRO A 25 0.17 1.05 -11.65
N PRO A 26 -0.51 1.85 -10.82
CA PRO A 26 0.15 2.78 -9.92
C PRO A 26 1.14 2.11 -8.97
N ASP A 27 0.96 0.85 -8.62
CA ASP A 27 1.88 0.07 -7.79
C ASP A 27 3.03 -0.59 -8.57
N SER A 28 3.23 -0.27 -9.87
CA SER A 28 4.38 -0.75 -10.65
C SER A 28 5.69 -0.06 -10.29
N THR A 29 5.65 1.06 -9.57
CA THR A 29 6.83 1.76 -9.02
C THR A 29 6.73 1.95 -7.51
N PRO A 30 7.85 2.06 -6.78
CA PRO A 30 7.83 2.30 -5.34
C PRO A 30 7.11 3.61 -4.96
N GLU A 31 7.38 4.71 -5.66
CA GLU A 31 6.73 6.00 -5.39
C GLU A 31 5.23 5.95 -5.71
N GLY A 32 4.87 5.17 -6.72
CA GLY A 32 3.49 4.98 -7.13
C GLY A 32 2.67 4.20 -6.09
N VAL A 33 3.22 3.12 -5.52
CA VAL A 33 2.53 2.41 -4.43
C VAL A 33 2.40 3.28 -3.18
N VAL A 34 3.44 4.06 -2.82
CA VAL A 34 3.38 4.99 -1.68
C VAL A 34 2.28 6.02 -1.86
N ARG A 35 2.19 6.64 -3.04
CA ARG A 35 1.14 7.61 -3.35
C ARG A 35 -0.25 6.98 -3.27
N LEU A 36 -0.42 5.80 -3.89
CA LEU A 36 -1.69 5.09 -3.89
C LEU A 36 -2.14 4.75 -2.48
N TRP A 37 -1.24 4.24 -1.63
CA TRP A 37 -1.59 3.88 -0.26
C TRP A 37 -1.97 5.11 0.57
N LEU A 38 -1.27 6.24 0.44
CA LEU A 38 -1.64 7.48 1.12
C LEU A 38 -3.03 7.96 0.70
N GLU A 39 -3.36 7.90 -0.59
CA GLU A 39 -4.70 8.21 -1.12
C GLU A 39 -5.78 7.29 -0.51
N LYS A 40 -5.50 5.99 -0.40
CA LYS A 40 -6.43 5.04 0.22
C LYS A 40 -6.58 5.27 1.72
N MET A 41 -5.51 5.61 2.43
CA MET A 41 -5.55 5.93 3.85
C MET A 41 -6.33 7.23 4.14
N GLU A 42 -6.21 8.24 3.29
CA GLU A 42 -7.02 9.48 3.37
C GLU A 42 -8.52 9.15 3.20
N SER A 43 -8.84 8.35 2.18
CA SER A 43 -10.20 7.93 1.85
C SER A 43 -10.82 6.96 2.87
N ALA A 44 -9.99 6.20 3.61
CA ALA A 44 -10.45 5.17 4.54
C ALA A 44 -11.25 5.70 5.74
N SER A 45 -11.16 7.01 6.02
CA SER A 45 -11.96 7.67 7.04
C SER A 45 -13.45 7.74 6.68
N GLU A 46 -13.76 7.74 5.38
CA GLU A 46 -15.11 7.85 4.83
C GLU A 46 -15.57 6.56 4.12
N ASP A 47 -14.65 5.74 3.62
CA ASP A 47 -14.93 4.50 2.90
C ASP A 47 -14.18 3.28 3.48
N SER A 48 -14.94 2.37 4.09
CA SER A 48 -14.41 1.09 4.60
C SER A 48 -13.76 0.20 3.53
N ARG A 49 -14.11 0.34 2.24
CA ARG A 49 -13.46 -0.39 1.14
C ARG A 49 -12.04 0.11 0.93
N ALA A 50 -11.83 1.42 1.01
CA ALA A 50 -10.50 2.03 0.90
C ALA A 50 -9.54 1.49 1.98
N MET A 51 -10.02 1.16 3.18
CA MET A 51 -9.20 0.52 4.22
C MET A 51 -8.71 -0.88 3.79
N LYS A 52 -9.57 -1.68 3.17
CA LYS A 52 -9.19 -3.01 2.65
C LYS A 52 -8.22 -2.90 1.48
N GLU A 53 -8.40 -1.90 0.63
CA GLU A 53 -7.49 -1.60 -0.47
C GLU A 53 -6.13 -1.14 0.05
N ALA A 54 -6.09 -0.26 1.07
CA ALA A 54 -4.86 0.13 1.74
C ALA A 54 -4.13 -1.08 2.35
N TYR A 55 -4.86 -1.99 3.00
CA TYR A 55 -4.30 -3.24 3.52
C TYR A 55 -3.70 -4.12 2.43
N ALA A 56 -4.33 -4.20 1.25
CA ALA A 56 -3.83 -5.01 0.14
C ALA A 56 -2.49 -4.52 -0.44
N LEU A 57 -2.17 -3.22 -0.26
CA LEU A 57 -0.91 -2.61 -0.71
C LEU A 57 0.25 -2.83 0.26
N LEU A 58 -0.01 -3.38 1.44
CA LEU A 58 1.02 -3.69 2.43
C LEU A 58 1.85 -4.89 2.00
N GLY A 59 3.11 -4.88 2.39
CA GLY A 59 4.04 -5.98 2.20
C GLY A 59 3.76 -7.15 3.15
N PRO A 60 4.37 -8.32 2.88
CA PRO A 60 4.15 -9.54 3.65
C PRO A 60 4.42 -9.37 5.15
N HIS A 61 5.47 -8.63 5.54
CA HIS A 61 5.80 -8.47 6.96
C HIS A 61 4.75 -7.62 7.67
N ALA A 62 4.39 -6.47 7.09
CA ALA A 62 3.35 -5.61 7.63
C ALA A 62 1.98 -6.32 7.73
N ARG A 63 1.58 -7.08 6.71
CA ARG A 63 0.32 -7.85 6.73
C ARG A 63 0.33 -8.91 7.84
N ALA A 64 1.45 -9.60 8.05
CA ALA A 64 1.60 -10.58 9.12
C ALA A 64 1.49 -9.94 10.52
N ASN A 65 2.19 -8.83 10.74
CA ASN A 65 2.15 -8.09 12.01
C ASN A 65 0.72 -7.62 12.34
N LEU A 66 -0.01 -7.05 11.38
CA LEU A 66 -1.41 -6.64 11.58
C LEU A 66 -2.34 -7.83 11.83
N LYS A 67 -2.08 -8.97 11.18
CA LYS A 67 -2.84 -10.21 11.43
C LYS A 67 -2.65 -10.68 12.88
N ASP A 68 -1.41 -10.69 13.37
CA ASP A 68 -1.12 -11.10 14.74
C ASP A 68 -1.74 -10.14 15.77
N ARG A 69 -1.80 -8.84 15.46
CA ARG A 69 -2.52 -7.85 16.28
C ARG A 69 -4.02 -8.14 16.33
N ALA A 70 -4.65 -8.34 15.18
CA ALA A 70 -6.08 -8.66 15.08
C ALA A 70 -6.43 -9.96 15.82
N ASP A 71 -5.60 -11.00 15.66
CA ASP A 71 -5.78 -12.28 16.35
C ASP A 71 -5.70 -12.12 17.88
N ARG A 72 -4.77 -11.29 18.39
CA ARG A 72 -4.65 -11.03 19.84
C ARG A 72 -5.81 -10.18 20.37
N ALA A 73 -6.18 -9.11 19.67
CA ALA A 73 -7.33 -8.28 20.03
C ALA A 73 -8.62 -9.12 20.10
N SER A 74 -8.80 -10.03 19.14
CA SER A 74 -9.95 -10.91 19.08
C SER A 74 -10.08 -11.87 20.27
N ARG A 75 -8.95 -12.39 20.76
CA ARG A 75 -8.93 -13.29 21.93
C ARG A 75 -9.28 -12.58 23.24
N GLY A 76 -9.05 -11.27 23.33
CA GLY A 76 -9.23 -10.48 24.55
C GLY A 76 -10.58 -9.77 24.68
N GLN A 77 -11.29 -9.48 23.58
CA GLN A 77 -12.42 -8.54 23.59
C GLN A 77 -13.77 -9.13 23.17
N GLY A 78 -13.89 -10.44 22.97
CA GLY A 78 -15.17 -11.11 22.66
C GLY A 78 -15.77 -10.78 21.29
N ARG A 79 -15.07 -9.99 20.47
CA ARG A 79 -15.36 -9.71 19.06
C ARG A 79 -14.18 -10.17 18.21
N ARG A 80 -14.46 -10.65 17.00
CA ARG A 80 -13.44 -10.85 15.97
C ARG A 80 -13.07 -9.53 15.31
N TYR A 81 -11.78 -9.23 15.31
CA TYR A 81 -11.16 -8.15 14.56
C TYR A 81 -10.50 -8.72 13.30
N GLU A 82 -10.64 -8.00 12.19
CA GLU A 82 -9.97 -8.30 10.94
C GLU A 82 -8.65 -7.51 10.82
N PRO A 83 -7.63 -8.03 10.12
CA PRO A 83 -6.32 -7.37 10.04
C PRO A 83 -6.35 -5.93 9.53
N HIS A 84 -7.23 -5.63 8.58
CA HIS A 84 -7.40 -4.28 8.03
C HIS A 84 -8.05 -3.30 9.03
N GLU A 85 -8.77 -3.78 10.04
CA GLU A 85 -9.31 -2.92 11.11
C GLU A 85 -8.21 -2.42 12.05
N MET A 86 -7.06 -3.11 12.07
CA MET A 86 -5.89 -2.71 12.86
C MET A 86 -5.08 -1.57 12.23
N LEU A 87 -5.37 -1.20 10.98
CA LEU A 87 -4.73 -0.05 10.31
C LEU A 87 -5.11 1.31 10.91
N ALA A 88 -6.17 1.38 11.73
CA ALA A 88 -6.55 2.62 12.42
C ALA A 88 -5.83 2.81 13.78
N GLU A 89 -5.32 1.74 14.40
CA GLU A 89 -4.81 1.77 15.77
C GLU A 89 -3.33 2.19 15.90
N GLY A 90 -2.69 2.74 14.85
CA GLY A 90 -1.27 3.08 14.94
C GLY A 90 -0.70 3.94 13.84
N ARG A 91 -1.08 5.22 13.75
CA ARG A 91 -0.35 6.34 13.11
C ARG A 91 0.54 5.97 11.90
N PHE A 92 -0.01 5.26 10.92
CA PHE A 92 0.72 4.85 9.72
C PHE A 92 0.95 6.00 8.74
N GLY A 93 0.18 7.09 8.88
CA GLY A 93 0.23 8.25 7.99
C GLY A 93 1.47 9.12 8.20
N LEU A 94 1.95 9.70 7.10
CA LEU A 94 2.90 10.80 7.16
C LEU A 94 2.30 11.95 7.96
N ARG A 95 3.11 12.58 8.82
CA ARG A 95 2.68 13.69 9.68
C ARG A 95 2.61 15.04 8.95
N PHE A 96 2.96 15.05 7.67
CA PHE A 96 3.07 16.21 6.80
C PHE A 96 2.54 15.86 5.41
N ARG A 97 2.26 16.87 4.58
CA ARG A 97 1.79 16.67 3.21
C ARG A 97 2.96 16.46 2.27
N PRO A 98 3.04 15.33 1.52
CA PRO A 98 4.12 15.09 0.58
C PRO A 98 4.17 16.13 -0.55
N ARG A 99 5.38 16.58 -0.88
CA ARG A 99 5.67 17.43 -2.05
C ARG A 99 6.48 16.68 -3.10
N THR A 100 7.50 15.95 -2.68
CA THR A 100 8.36 15.15 -3.57
C THR A 100 8.58 13.76 -3.01
N MET A 101 8.74 12.80 -3.91
CA MET A 101 9.04 11.40 -3.59
C MET A 101 10.11 10.91 -4.55
N THR A 102 11.18 10.32 -4.02
CA THR A 102 12.26 9.76 -4.83
C THR A 102 12.58 8.37 -4.32
N ALA A 103 12.51 7.35 -5.17
CA ALA A 103 12.91 6.00 -4.79
C ALA A 103 14.39 5.72 -5.05
N ARG A 104 14.98 4.96 -4.13
CA ARG A 104 16.21 4.20 -4.34
C ARG A 104 15.87 2.72 -4.32
N ILE A 105 16.10 2.04 -5.44
CA ILE A 105 15.77 0.62 -5.62
C ILE A 105 17.05 -0.21 -5.46
N ASP A 106 16.97 -1.26 -4.65
CA ASP A 106 18.00 -2.30 -4.50
C ASP A 106 17.37 -3.69 -4.64
N GLY A 107 17.46 -4.25 -5.85
CA GLY A 107 16.84 -5.54 -6.18
C GLY A 107 15.32 -5.53 -5.98
N ASN A 108 14.86 -6.31 -4.99
CA ASN A 108 13.45 -6.44 -4.63
C ASN A 108 13.03 -5.50 -3.49
N GLU A 109 13.93 -4.66 -3.01
CA GLU A 109 13.66 -3.67 -1.97
C GLU A 109 13.79 -2.26 -2.54
N ALA A 110 13.08 -1.32 -1.94
CA ALA A 110 13.21 0.09 -2.26
C ALA A 110 12.97 0.96 -1.03
N TRP A 111 13.59 2.13 -1.01
CA TRP A 111 13.34 3.18 -0.04
C TRP A 111 12.85 4.41 -0.78
N VAL A 112 11.67 4.88 -0.42
CA VAL A 112 11.09 6.10 -0.97
C VAL A 112 11.32 7.22 0.02
N ASP A 113 12.22 8.14 -0.33
CA ASP A 113 12.44 9.38 0.41
C ASP A 113 11.28 10.34 0.09
N VAL A 114 10.48 10.68 1.09
CA VAL A 114 9.32 11.56 1.00
C VAL A 114 9.63 12.88 1.69
N ASN A 115 9.56 13.99 0.96
CA ASN A 115 9.79 15.33 1.51
C ASN A 115 8.52 16.18 1.43
N GLY A 116 8.26 16.96 2.47
CA GLY A 116 7.24 17.99 2.55
C GLY A 116 7.76 19.36 2.10
N GLU A 117 7.18 20.42 2.66
CA GLU A 117 7.54 21.81 2.41
C GLU A 117 8.57 22.33 3.43
N GLY A 118 8.47 21.90 4.68
CA GLY A 118 9.44 22.21 5.74
C GLY A 118 10.73 21.38 5.63
N ALA A 119 11.84 21.91 6.13
CA ALA A 119 13.13 21.20 6.11
C ALA A 119 13.13 19.96 7.04
N GLU A 120 12.28 19.97 8.06
CA GLU A 120 12.02 18.88 8.99
C GLU A 120 10.98 17.86 8.49
N GLU A 121 10.27 18.17 7.40
CA GLU A 121 9.23 17.33 6.84
C GLU A 121 9.84 16.27 5.92
N HIS A 122 10.45 15.25 6.52
CA HIS A 122 11.06 14.14 5.78
C HIS A 122 10.73 12.79 6.41
N ALA A 123 10.48 11.79 5.56
CA ALA A 123 10.27 10.40 5.97
C ALA A 123 10.78 9.43 4.88
N ALA A 124 11.33 8.30 5.30
CA ALA A 124 11.69 7.22 4.39
C ALA A 124 10.69 6.07 4.52
N VAL A 125 10.11 5.64 3.40
CA VAL A 125 9.13 4.54 3.35
C VAL A 125 9.75 3.34 2.65
N ARG A 126 9.88 2.22 3.35
CA ARG A 126 10.37 0.98 2.77
C ARG A 126 9.28 0.33 1.90
N CYS A 127 9.69 -0.19 0.75
CA CYS A 127 8.86 -0.97 -0.14
C CYS A 127 9.56 -2.27 -0.50
N THR A 128 8.79 -3.33 -0.73
CA THR A 128 9.28 -4.62 -1.22
C THR A 128 8.49 -5.04 -2.47
N ARG A 129 9.13 -5.79 -3.35
CA ARG A 129 8.54 -6.25 -4.62
C ARG A 129 7.87 -7.60 -4.44
N GLU A 130 6.58 -7.68 -4.78
CA GLU A 130 5.78 -8.90 -4.81
C GLU A 130 5.27 -9.14 -6.24
N GLY A 131 5.96 -10.02 -6.97
CA GLY A 131 5.72 -10.25 -8.39
C GLY A 131 5.98 -8.98 -9.23
N ALA A 132 4.98 -8.53 -9.97
CA ALA A 132 5.08 -7.33 -10.80
C ALA A 132 4.84 -6.01 -10.04
N ALA A 133 4.41 -6.07 -8.77
CA ALA A 133 3.96 -4.92 -8.02
C ALA A 133 4.84 -4.64 -6.80
N TRP A 134 4.88 -3.38 -6.39
CA TRP A 134 5.49 -2.95 -5.14
C TRP A 134 4.46 -2.97 -4.00
N ARG A 135 4.95 -3.21 -2.79
CA ARG A 135 4.18 -3.24 -1.56
C ARG A 135 4.89 -2.41 -0.50
N ILE A 136 4.14 -1.76 0.36
CA ILE A 136 4.69 -0.89 1.40
C ILE A 136 4.96 -1.70 2.66
N GLU A 137 6.16 -1.55 3.20
CA GLU A 137 6.55 -2.09 4.50
C GLU A 137 6.71 -0.91 5.47
N PRO A 138 5.60 -0.37 6.01
CA PRO A 138 5.67 0.67 7.02
C PRO A 138 6.36 0.11 8.27
N ASP A 139 7.15 0.95 8.93
CA ASP A 139 7.74 0.58 10.22
C ASP A 139 6.62 0.39 11.24
N LEU A 140 6.41 -0.87 11.62
CA LEU A 140 5.38 -1.31 12.53
C LEU A 140 6.07 -1.62 13.84
N PRO A 141 5.81 -0.88 14.94
CA PRO A 141 6.40 -1.23 16.21
C PRO A 141 6.05 -2.67 16.53
N ASP A 142 7.04 -3.44 16.97
CA ASP A 142 6.82 -4.82 17.36
C ASP A 142 5.69 -4.85 18.39
N SER A 143 4.78 -5.80 18.18
CA SER A 143 3.74 -6.05 19.16
C SER A 143 4.39 -6.53 20.45
N VAL A 144 4.65 -5.63 21.39
CA VAL A 144 5.11 -6.00 22.73
C VAL A 144 4.11 -7.02 23.26
N VAL A 145 4.56 -8.25 23.45
CA VAL A 145 3.80 -9.26 24.18
C VAL A 145 3.80 -8.76 25.63
N PRO A 146 2.64 -8.55 26.28
CA PRO A 146 2.66 -8.41 27.72
C PRO A 146 3.21 -9.72 28.25
N THR A 147 4.46 -9.72 28.71
CA THR A 147 5.00 -10.84 29.47
C THR A 147 4.06 -11.02 30.63
N ARG A 148 3.26 -12.09 30.61
CA ARG A 148 2.45 -12.48 31.75
C ARG A 148 3.45 -12.77 32.84
N GLN A 149 3.73 -11.79 33.69
CA GLN A 149 4.49 -11.96 34.90
C GLN A 149 3.66 -12.92 35.76
N LEU A 150 3.92 -14.21 35.58
CA LEU A 150 3.52 -15.23 36.53
C LEU A 150 4.41 -15.01 37.74
N ASP A 151 4.06 -14.01 38.56
CA ASP A 151 4.50 -13.99 39.95
C ASP A 151 3.75 -15.13 40.64
N GLY A 152 4.32 -16.32 40.48
CA GLY A 152 3.99 -17.49 41.27
C GLY A 152 4.64 -17.36 42.65
N GLY A 153 3.78 -17.28 43.67
CA GLY A 153 3.96 -17.92 44.98
C GLY A 153 5.09 -17.42 45.88
N LEU A 154 4.72 -16.85 47.03
CA LEU A 154 4.42 -17.60 48.27
C LEU A 154 3.62 -16.70 49.23
#